data_AF-A0A8C1ZEF8-F1
#
_entry.id   AF-A0A8C1ZEF8-F1
#
_cell.length_a   1.000
_cell.length_b   1.000
_cell.length_c   1.000
_cell.angle_alpha   90.00
_cell.angle_beta   90.00
_cell.angle_gamma   90.00
#
_symmetry.space_group_name_H-M   'P 1'
#
loop_
_entity.id
_entity.type
_entity.pdbx_description
1 polymer ?
#
loop_
_entity_poly.entity_id
_entity_poly.type
_entity_poly.pdbx_seq_one_letter_code
_entity_poly.pdbx_strand_id
1 'polypeptide(L)'
;RMWHSEDQCDIIDKHTQSGLDLVEKYVKFVKERTEIEQNYAKQLRNLSKKYSPKRGSKEEQECRFSNHQAFLDILNEMNDYAGQRELIAENMMINICIELTKYLQELKQERKMHLSEAKKAQQYLEGTYKQLDNSKKRFEREWREAEKAAQYAEKTDQDLNATKADVEKAKQQAHMRTHIAEECKNDYASQLQKYNKEQNQFYFTDMPLIFNRLQDMDERRIKKLAQGYILFADTERHVMPIIGKCLEGITRAGTNVNERNDSVVLIEQHKSGFERPGDVEFEDYSQGINRASSDSSLSTPKGPLELLGRNKNKTFRLFNKKSKLPSSSISPFSTPPTPSPANGPPSPKFGRDPLSYCLKEINKTVKPRISSFRTLKRTSVDSEGFTHLPPEQRRKRLQQKIDDISKELQKEMDQSEALGKMKDVYEKNPQMGDPASLAPQITQTAQNMERLRGELNKYESWLAEAGGRGDSIRYSTHSLNNNGALACCFPTTLVSISEDTDSSQAIYTEFDDEFEEEELAAPIGQCTALYSFPGSSEGTISMQEGEVLSVVEEDKGDGWTRVRRNNGDEGYIPTSYATITLNK
;
A
#
# COMPACT_ATOMS: atom_id res chain seq x y z
N ARG A 1 -5.01 34.84 18.38
CA ARG A 1 -4.70 33.41 18.14
C ARG A 1 -6.02 32.65 18.16
N MET A 2 -6.16 31.56 17.42
CA MET A 2 -7.49 31.18 16.90
C MET A 2 -8.24 30.12 17.74
N TRP A 3 -7.55 29.45 18.67
CA TRP A 3 -8.07 28.32 19.44
C TRP A 3 -8.61 28.77 20.81
N HIS A 4 -9.54 29.74 20.84
CA HIS A 4 -9.99 30.41 22.08
C HIS A 4 -11.50 30.26 22.37
N SER A 5 -12.21 29.37 21.65
CA SER A 5 -13.60 29.02 22.00
C SER A 5 -13.62 27.88 23.01
N GLU A 6 -14.41 28.05 24.07
CA GLU A 6 -14.33 27.30 25.33
C GLU A 6 -14.89 25.86 25.24
N ASP A 7 -15.58 25.57 24.14
CA ASP A 7 -16.23 24.30 23.79
C ASP A 7 -15.34 23.38 22.92
N GLN A 8 -14.22 23.86 22.38
CA GLN A 8 -13.48 23.19 21.32
C GLN A 8 -12.60 22.00 21.76
N CYS A 9 -12.62 21.59 23.03
CA CYS A 9 -11.67 20.59 23.55
C CYS A 9 -11.72 19.25 22.77
N ASP A 10 -12.92 18.77 22.44
CA ASP A 10 -13.12 17.51 21.68
C ASP A 10 -12.78 17.67 20.18
N ILE A 11 -12.89 18.88 19.65
CA ILE A 11 -12.54 19.21 18.26
C ILE A 11 -11.01 19.30 18.13
N ILE A 12 -10.36 19.91 19.12
CA ILE A 12 -8.90 19.97 19.28
C ILE A 12 -8.31 18.57 19.48
N ASP A 13 -8.94 17.72 20.30
CA ASP A 13 -8.58 16.31 20.47
C ASP A 13 -8.61 15.59 19.10
N LYS A 14 -9.74 15.63 18.38
CA LYS A 14 -9.89 14.99 17.06
C LYS A 14 -8.92 15.53 15.99
N HIS A 15 -8.77 16.85 15.88
CA HIS A 15 -7.86 17.50 14.93
C HIS A 15 -6.41 17.10 15.18
N THR A 16 -5.94 17.22 16.43
CA THR A 16 -4.56 16.87 16.79
C THR A 16 -4.29 15.37 16.63
N GLN A 17 -5.30 14.50 16.80
CA GLN A 17 -5.17 13.06 16.50
C GLN A 17 -5.03 12.82 14.99
N SER A 18 -5.96 13.34 14.19
CA SER A 18 -5.97 13.18 12.73
C SER A 18 -4.67 13.66 12.08
N GLY A 19 -4.08 14.75 12.60
CA GLY A 19 -2.77 15.21 12.17
C GLY A 19 -1.62 14.23 12.47
N LEU A 20 -1.66 13.50 13.59
CA LEU A 20 -0.68 12.44 13.89
C LEU A 20 -0.91 11.20 13.01
N ASP A 21 -2.17 10.86 12.74
CA ASP A 21 -2.53 9.74 11.86
C ASP A 21 -2.07 10.00 10.41
N LEU A 22 -2.11 11.27 9.96
CA LEU A 22 -1.55 11.70 8.68
C LEU A 22 -0.03 11.53 8.60
N VAL A 23 0.70 11.85 9.68
CA VAL A 23 2.15 11.59 9.75
C VAL A 23 2.43 10.09 9.68
N GLU A 24 1.66 9.27 10.39
CA GLU A 24 1.80 7.81 10.37
C GLU A 24 1.48 7.22 8.97
N LYS A 25 0.45 7.73 8.28
CA LYS A 25 0.13 7.36 6.90
C LYS A 25 1.25 7.74 5.93
N TYR A 26 1.85 8.92 6.08
CA TYR A 26 2.98 9.33 5.24
C TYR A 26 4.21 8.44 5.46
N VAL A 27 4.53 8.09 6.71
CA VAL A 27 5.64 7.16 7.03
C VAL A 27 5.43 5.80 6.38
N LYS A 28 4.21 5.25 6.40
CA LYS A 28 3.87 3.97 5.74
C LYS A 28 4.08 4.06 4.23
N PHE A 29 3.54 5.09 3.57
CA PHE A 29 3.75 5.36 2.15
C PHE A 29 5.24 5.47 1.76
N VAL A 30 6.07 6.20 2.54
CA VAL A 30 7.51 6.32 2.23
C VAL A 30 8.26 5.00 2.48
N LYS A 31 7.83 4.18 3.45
CA LYS A 31 8.37 2.83 3.67
C LYS A 31 8.04 1.90 2.49
N GLU A 32 6.80 1.86 2.04
CA GLU A 32 6.36 1.08 0.87
C GLU A 32 7.14 1.53 -0.40
N ARG A 33 7.22 2.85 -0.62
CA ARG A 33 8.04 3.46 -1.70
C ARG A 33 9.52 3.05 -1.63
N THR A 34 10.06 2.91 -0.42
CA THR A 34 11.45 2.48 -0.18
C THR A 34 11.65 1.00 -0.52
N GLU A 35 10.69 0.14 -0.17
CA GLU A 35 10.74 -1.30 -0.41
C GLU A 35 10.67 -1.62 -1.91
N ILE A 36 9.83 -0.88 -2.66
CA ILE A 36 9.81 -0.89 -4.13
C ILE A 36 11.18 -0.52 -4.72
N GLU A 37 11.84 0.51 -4.17
CA GLU A 37 13.15 0.96 -4.65
C GLU A 37 14.26 -0.06 -4.40
N GLN A 38 14.28 -0.69 -3.22
CA GLN A 38 15.21 -1.76 -2.89
C GLN A 38 15.01 -2.98 -3.81
N ASN A 39 13.76 -3.34 -4.12
CA ASN A 39 13.46 -4.42 -5.06
C ASN A 39 13.99 -4.09 -6.48
N TYR A 40 13.73 -2.88 -6.99
CA TYR A 40 14.23 -2.42 -8.29
C TYR A 40 15.77 -2.44 -8.36
N ALA A 41 16.46 -1.86 -7.37
CA ALA A 41 17.92 -1.89 -7.28
C ALA A 41 18.50 -3.33 -7.24
N LYS A 42 17.89 -4.21 -6.43
CA LYS A 42 18.23 -5.63 -6.33
C LYS A 42 18.06 -6.36 -7.68
N GLN A 43 16.99 -6.09 -8.41
CA GLN A 43 16.74 -6.67 -9.73
C GLN A 43 17.79 -6.21 -10.76
N LEU A 44 18.15 -4.92 -10.78
CA LEU A 44 19.18 -4.39 -11.69
C LEU A 44 20.59 -4.95 -11.40
N ARG A 45 20.96 -5.10 -10.12
CA ARG A 45 22.22 -5.78 -9.74
C ARG A 45 22.22 -7.25 -10.16
N ASN A 46 21.11 -7.96 -9.94
CA ASN A 46 20.96 -9.35 -10.37
C ASN A 46 21.03 -9.50 -11.89
N LEU A 47 20.45 -8.56 -12.65
CA LEU A 47 20.56 -8.49 -14.11
C LEU A 47 22.03 -8.31 -14.54
N SER A 48 22.70 -7.28 -14.02
CA SER A 48 24.10 -6.97 -14.36
C SER A 48 25.03 -8.16 -14.07
N LYS A 49 24.84 -8.80 -12.90
CA LYS A 49 25.58 -9.99 -12.46
C LYS A 49 25.26 -11.26 -13.27
N LYS A 50 24.03 -11.39 -13.81
CA LYS A 50 23.61 -12.54 -14.64
C LYS A 50 24.30 -12.55 -16.01
N TYR A 51 24.58 -11.38 -16.57
CA TYR A 51 25.24 -11.23 -17.88
C TYR A 51 26.74 -10.94 -17.81
N SER A 52 27.29 -10.75 -16.60
CA SER A 52 28.74 -10.64 -16.38
C SER A 52 29.48 -11.96 -16.65
N PRO A 53 30.67 -11.95 -17.29
CA PRO A 53 31.45 -13.16 -17.54
C PRO A 53 31.81 -13.93 -16.27
N LYS A 54 31.79 -15.27 -16.38
CA LYS A 54 32.22 -16.16 -15.30
C LYS A 54 33.74 -16.33 -15.38
N ARG A 55 34.47 -15.91 -14.32
CA ARG A 55 35.95 -16.03 -14.23
C ARG A 55 36.42 -17.42 -14.70
N GLY A 56 37.35 -17.46 -15.66
CA GLY A 56 37.92 -18.71 -16.19
C GLY A 56 37.06 -19.44 -17.22
N SER A 57 36.02 -18.80 -17.79
CA SER A 57 35.34 -19.33 -18.99
C SER A 57 36.14 -19.02 -20.27
N LYS A 58 35.73 -19.60 -21.41
CA LYS A 58 36.32 -19.24 -22.73
C LYS A 58 36.01 -17.79 -23.16
N GLU A 59 34.97 -17.17 -22.60
CA GLU A 59 34.53 -15.80 -22.92
C GLU A 59 35.61 -14.77 -22.53
N GLU A 60 36.49 -15.11 -21.58
CA GLU A 60 37.64 -14.28 -21.16
C GLU A 60 38.66 -14.02 -22.30
N GLN A 61 38.66 -14.85 -23.35
CA GLN A 61 39.43 -14.59 -24.58
C GLN A 61 38.67 -13.68 -25.57
N GLU A 62 37.34 -13.68 -25.55
CA GLU A 62 36.46 -12.84 -26.38
C GLU A 62 36.34 -11.40 -25.82
N CYS A 63 36.58 -11.22 -24.52
CA CYS A 63 36.73 -9.91 -23.86
C CYS A 63 37.83 -9.01 -24.47
N ARG A 64 38.64 -9.50 -25.41
CA ARG A 64 39.66 -8.73 -26.16
C ARG A 64 39.09 -7.85 -27.28
N PHE A 65 37.83 -8.03 -27.66
CA PHE A 65 37.15 -7.20 -28.66
C PHE A 65 36.47 -6.00 -28.00
N SER A 66 36.57 -4.82 -28.63
CA SER A 66 35.98 -3.58 -28.12
C SER A 66 34.46 -3.66 -28.02
N ASN A 67 33.80 -4.41 -28.90
CA ASN A 67 32.35 -4.68 -28.78
C ASN A 67 31.96 -5.45 -27.51
N HIS A 68 32.78 -6.40 -27.06
CA HIS A 68 32.56 -7.16 -25.83
C HIS A 68 32.91 -6.32 -24.61
N GLN A 69 34.06 -5.62 -24.62
CA GLN A 69 34.46 -4.72 -23.54
C GLN A 69 33.40 -3.62 -23.29
N ALA A 70 32.85 -3.01 -24.36
CA ALA A 70 31.78 -2.04 -24.25
C ALA A 70 30.52 -2.61 -23.56
N PHE A 71 30.18 -3.88 -23.80
CA PHE A 71 29.09 -4.54 -23.07
C PHE A 71 29.42 -4.72 -21.58
N LEU A 72 30.66 -5.07 -21.22
CA LEU A 72 31.09 -5.14 -19.82
C LEU A 72 31.03 -3.77 -19.13
N ASP A 73 31.46 -2.71 -19.82
CA ASP A 73 31.40 -1.34 -19.32
C ASP A 73 29.94 -0.92 -19.06
N ILE A 74 29.01 -1.26 -19.95
CA ILE A 74 27.56 -1.04 -19.77
C ILE A 74 27.01 -1.81 -18.55
N LEU A 75 27.45 -3.05 -18.32
CA LEU A 75 27.04 -3.84 -17.14
C LEU A 75 27.59 -3.23 -15.82
N ASN A 76 28.77 -2.64 -15.85
CA ASN A 76 29.35 -1.93 -14.70
C ASN A 76 28.57 -0.66 -14.37
N GLU A 77 28.31 0.20 -15.37
CA GLU A 77 27.52 1.43 -15.19
C GLU A 77 26.08 1.14 -14.76
N MET A 78 25.48 0.02 -15.20
CA MET A 78 24.17 -0.45 -14.74
C MET A 78 24.18 -0.90 -13.27
N ASN A 79 25.27 -1.54 -12.82
CA ASN A 79 25.46 -1.91 -11.42
C ASN A 79 25.62 -0.67 -10.52
N ASP A 80 26.34 0.34 -10.98
CA ASP A 80 26.59 1.57 -10.22
C ASP A 80 25.35 2.48 -10.18
N TYR A 81 24.58 2.55 -11.28
CA TYR A 81 23.22 3.11 -11.31
C TYR A 81 22.31 2.42 -10.28
N ALA A 82 22.32 1.08 -10.21
CA ALA A 82 21.55 0.34 -9.22
C ALA A 82 22.00 0.66 -7.78
N GLY A 83 23.29 0.93 -7.56
CA GLY A 83 23.81 1.47 -6.31
C GLY A 83 23.23 2.85 -5.95
N GLN A 84 23.02 3.74 -6.92
CA GLN A 84 22.37 5.03 -6.68
C GLN A 84 20.88 4.88 -6.31
N ARG A 85 20.19 3.90 -6.91
CA ARG A 85 18.78 3.60 -6.57
C ARG A 85 18.66 3.03 -5.15
N GLU A 86 19.55 2.11 -4.74
CA GLU A 86 19.61 1.64 -3.35
C GLU A 86 19.91 2.77 -2.35
N LEU A 87 20.80 3.70 -2.71
CA LEU A 87 21.13 4.87 -1.88
C LEU A 87 19.94 5.82 -1.65
N ILE A 88 19.02 5.97 -2.62
CA ILE A 88 17.74 6.68 -2.39
C ILE A 88 16.95 5.97 -1.29
N ALA A 89 16.82 4.65 -1.41
CA ALA A 89 16.02 3.85 -0.50
C ALA A 89 16.54 3.90 0.94
N GLU A 90 17.86 3.74 1.15
CA GLU A 90 18.49 3.90 2.47
C GLU A 90 18.25 5.30 3.05
N ASN A 91 18.38 6.36 2.24
CA ASN A 91 18.18 7.73 2.71
C ASN A 91 16.71 8.06 3.03
N MET A 92 15.74 7.50 2.28
CA MET A 92 14.32 7.62 2.61
C MET A 92 13.99 6.88 3.91
N MET A 93 14.49 5.66 4.10
CA MET A 93 14.30 4.89 5.33
C MET A 93 14.84 5.63 6.56
N ILE A 94 16.09 6.09 6.50
CA ILE A 94 16.79 6.70 7.66
C ILE A 94 16.25 8.10 7.93
N ASN A 95 16.30 9.00 6.95
CA ASN A 95 16.09 10.43 7.19
C ASN A 95 14.61 10.83 7.18
N ILE A 96 13.72 9.99 6.63
CA ILE A 96 12.27 10.21 6.64
C ILE A 96 11.57 9.21 7.57
N CYS A 97 11.63 7.91 7.28
CA CYS A 97 10.79 6.94 8.00
C CYS A 97 11.18 6.80 9.48
N ILE A 98 12.46 6.57 9.81
CA ILE A 98 12.91 6.41 11.20
C ILE A 98 12.75 7.72 11.99
N GLU A 99 13.22 8.84 11.43
CA GLU A 99 13.17 10.16 12.10
C GLU A 99 11.73 10.68 12.32
N LEU A 100 10.81 10.50 11.35
CA LEU A 100 9.40 10.85 11.57
C LEU A 100 8.70 9.87 12.51
N THR A 101 9.04 8.57 12.51
CA THR A 101 8.48 7.60 13.46
C THR A 101 8.86 7.96 14.90
N LYS A 102 10.13 8.31 15.13
CA LYS A 102 10.62 8.76 16.45
C LYS A 102 9.89 10.03 16.90
N TYR A 103 9.84 11.05 16.05
CA TYR A 103 9.18 12.32 16.36
C TYR A 103 7.66 12.15 16.58
N LEU A 104 7.02 11.22 15.88
CA LEU A 104 5.62 10.86 16.09
C LEU A 104 5.35 10.30 17.50
N GLN A 105 6.28 9.54 18.08
CA GLN A 105 6.15 9.06 19.47
C GLN A 105 6.32 10.19 20.49
N GLU A 106 7.28 11.10 20.27
CA GLU A 106 7.48 12.30 21.08
C GLU A 106 6.20 13.17 21.09
N LEU A 107 5.61 13.43 19.92
CA LEU A 107 4.34 14.15 19.78
C LEU A 107 3.14 13.41 20.38
N LYS A 108 3.02 12.08 20.22
CA LYS A 108 1.94 11.27 20.83
C LYS A 108 1.95 11.40 22.36
N GLN A 109 3.13 11.50 22.98
CA GLN A 109 3.28 11.72 24.42
C GLN A 109 3.06 13.19 24.83
N GLU A 110 3.55 14.16 24.05
CA GLU A 110 3.32 15.61 24.29
C GLU A 110 1.82 15.96 24.25
N ARG A 111 1.11 15.49 23.22
CA ARG A 111 -0.34 15.63 23.06
C ARG A 111 -1.11 15.07 24.27
N LYS A 112 -0.76 13.85 24.70
CA LYS A 112 -1.36 13.16 25.85
C LYS A 112 -1.14 13.93 27.16
N MET A 113 0.01 14.57 27.33
CA MET A 113 0.31 15.42 28.47
C MET A 113 -0.62 16.64 28.50
N HIS A 114 -0.71 17.43 27.42
CA HIS A 114 -1.53 18.65 27.39
C HIS A 114 -3.04 18.39 27.51
N LEU A 115 -3.55 17.31 26.89
CA LEU A 115 -4.94 16.90 27.08
C LEU A 115 -5.22 16.43 28.53
N SER A 116 -4.22 15.85 29.20
CA SER A 116 -4.31 15.56 30.64
C SER A 116 -4.30 16.82 31.50
N GLU A 117 -3.56 17.87 31.13
CA GLU A 117 -3.60 19.18 31.79
C GLU A 117 -5.00 19.81 31.66
N ALA A 118 -5.57 19.86 30.44
CA ALA A 118 -6.92 20.38 30.20
C ALA A 118 -7.99 19.65 31.03
N LYS A 119 -7.96 18.31 31.02
CA LYS A 119 -8.91 17.48 31.78
C LYS A 119 -8.81 17.69 33.29
N LYS A 120 -7.60 17.90 33.83
CA LYS A 120 -7.40 18.22 35.25
C LYS A 120 -7.97 19.59 35.61
N ALA A 121 -7.75 20.60 34.76
CA ALA A 121 -8.30 21.94 34.97
C ALA A 121 -9.84 21.93 34.96
N GLN A 122 -10.44 21.22 34.00
CA GLN A 122 -11.90 21.01 33.93
C GLN A 122 -12.45 20.33 35.20
N GLN A 123 -11.81 19.22 35.63
CA GLN A 123 -12.21 18.49 36.85
C GLN A 123 -12.05 19.32 38.12
N TYR A 124 -11.04 20.21 38.18
CA TYR A 124 -10.85 21.14 39.29
C TYR A 124 -11.98 22.18 39.36
N LEU A 125 -12.31 22.81 38.22
CA LEU A 125 -13.42 23.77 38.16
C LEU A 125 -14.77 23.11 38.49
N GLU A 126 -15.03 21.92 37.94
CA GLU A 126 -16.24 21.15 38.26
C GLU A 126 -16.32 20.77 39.75
N GLY A 127 -15.18 20.43 40.37
CA GLY A 127 -15.07 20.16 41.80
C GLY A 127 -15.37 21.39 42.67
N THR A 128 -14.91 22.58 42.27
CA THR A 128 -15.25 23.83 42.99
C THR A 128 -16.70 24.25 42.76
N TYR A 129 -17.27 24.03 41.57
CA TYR A 129 -18.70 24.23 41.32
C TYR A 129 -19.57 23.34 42.22
N LYS A 130 -19.20 22.07 42.39
CA LYS A 130 -19.89 21.14 43.31
C LYS A 130 -19.81 21.59 44.78
N GLN A 131 -18.73 22.27 45.20
CA GLN A 131 -18.65 22.88 46.53
C GLN A 131 -19.62 24.06 46.68
N LEU A 132 -19.71 24.92 45.66
CA LEU A 132 -20.65 26.04 45.59
C LEU A 132 -22.12 25.62 45.58
N ASP A 133 -22.47 24.64 44.74
CA ASP A 133 -23.85 24.13 44.63
C ASP A 133 -24.32 23.46 45.94
N ASN A 134 -23.43 22.72 46.60
CA ASN A 134 -23.71 22.13 47.91
C ASN A 134 -23.90 23.18 49.02
N SER A 135 -23.09 24.25 49.06
CA SER A 135 -23.27 25.32 50.05
C SER A 135 -24.54 26.13 49.78
N LYS A 136 -24.86 26.41 48.51
CA LYS A 136 -26.12 27.03 48.08
C LYS A 136 -27.34 26.22 48.54
N LYS A 137 -27.36 24.90 48.27
CA LYS A 137 -28.44 23.99 48.66
C LYS A 137 -28.59 23.84 50.18
N ARG A 138 -27.48 23.92 50.93
CA ARG A 138 -27.50 23.96 52.40
C ARG A 138 -28.14 25.26 52.89
N PHE A 139 -27.69 26.43 52.40
CA PHE A 139 -28.28 27.72 52.74
C PHE A 139 -29.78 27.77 52.44
N GLU A 140 -30.21 27.36 51.23
CA GLU A 140 -31.62 27.34 50.83
C GLU A 140 -32.49 26.46 51.75
N ARG A 141 -31.94 25.33 52.24
CA ARG A 141 -32.62 24.47 53.20
C ARG A 141 -32.72 25.10 54.59
N GLU A 142 -31.60 25.54 55.18
CA GLU A 142 -31.62 26.09 56.54
C GLU A 142 -32.41 27.42 56.60
N TRP A 143 -32.42 28.22 55.53
CA TRP A 143 -33.28 29.40 55.41
C TRP A 143 -34.77 29.03 55.48
N ARG A 144 -35.21 28.00 54.74
CA ARG A 144 -36.60 27.51 54.82
C ARG A 144 -36.97 26.95 56.20
N GLU A 145 -36.02 26.37 56.95
CA GLU A 145 -36.27 25.96 58.33
C GLU A 145 -36.28 27.12 59.33
N ALA A 146 -35.50 28.19 59.09
CA ALA A 146 -35.57 29.43 59.87
C ALA A 146 -36.90 30.17 59.65
N GLU A 147 -37.36 30.27 58.40
CA GLU A 147 -38.66 30.87 58.05
C GLU A 147 -39.83 30.12 58.71
N LYS A 148 -39.85 28.78 58.65
CA LYS A 148 -40.83 27.95 59.38
C LYS A 148 -40.79 28.19 60.89
N ALA A 149 -39.60 28.26 61.48
CA ALA A 149 -39.44 28.47 62.92
C ALA A 149 -39.92 29.87 63.35
N ALA A 150 -39.66 30.90 62.54
CA ALA A 150 -40.18 32.25 62.75
C ALA A 150 -41.72 32.29 62.67
N GLN A 151 -42.32 31.70 61.63
CA GLN A 151 -43.78 31.60 61.50
C GLN A 151 -44.43 30.79 62.64
N TYR A 152 -43.73 29.77 63.17
CA TYR A 152 -44.20 29.03 64.33
C TYR A 152 -44.16 29.89 65.60
N ALA A 153 -43.04 30.59 65.85
CA ALA A 153 -42.89 31.49 66.99
C ALA A 153 -43.92 32.64 66.97
N GLU A 154 -44.19 33.22 65.80
CA GLU A 154 -45.23 34.23 65.61
C GLU A 154 -46.63 33.67 65.95
N LYS A 155 -46.97 32.48 65.46
CA LYS A 155 -48.26 31.82 65.76
C LYS A 155 -48.41 31.49 67.25
N THR A 156 -47.33 31.07 67.92
CA THR A 156 -47.35 30.83 69.38
C THR A 156 -47.48 32.14 70.17
N ASP A 157 -46.88 33.24 69.72
CA ASP A 157 -47.00 34.57 70.34
C ASP A 157 -48.39 35.20 70.19
N GLN A 158 -49.16 34.76 69.18
CA GLN A 158 -50.54 35.17 68.91
C GLN A 158 -51.60 34.26 69.55
N ASP A 159 -51.23 33.09 70.09
CA ASP A 159 -52.18 32.18 70.74
C ASP A 159 -52.45 32.59 72.19
N LEU A 160 -53.68 33.02 72.47
CA LEU A 160 -54.17 33.40 73.80
C LEU A 160 -54.10 32.27 74.84
N ASN A 161 -53.89 31.02 74.41
CA ASN A 161 -53.79 29.84 75.28
C ASN A 161 -52.33 29.41 75.54
N ALA A 162 -51.36 29.94 74.80
CA ALA A 162 -49.95 29.58 74.95
C ALA A 162 -49.35 30.20 76.23
N THR A 163 -48.48 29.46 76.93
CA THR A 163 -47.81 30.04 78.10
C THR A 163 -46.64 30.93 77.66
N LYS A 164 -46.28 31.90 78.51
CA LYS A 164 -45.10 32.74 78.29
C LYS A 164 -43.80 31.93 78.12
N ALA A 165 -43.73 30.72 78.69
CA ALA A 165 -42.58 29.83 78.52
C ALA A 165 -42.56 29.17 77.13
N ASP A 166 -43.72 28.82 76.57
CA ASP A 166 -43.82 28.24 75.21
C ASP A 166 -43.49 29.28 74.14
N VAL A 167 -43.99 30.50 74.30
CA VAL A 167 -43.66 31.67 73.46
C VAL A 167 -42.15 31.93 73.46
N GLU A 168 -41.54 32.03 74.64
CA GLU A 168 -40.10 32.28 74.78
C GLU A 168 -39.26 31.15 74.15
N LYS A 169 -39.64 29.88 74.40
CA LYS A 169 -39.00 28.71 73.81
C LYS A 169 -39.11 28.69 72.28
N ALA A 170 -40.26 29.08 71.72
CA ALA A 170 -40.44 29.18 70.27
C ALA A 170 -39.58 30.29 69.66
N LYS A 171 -39.52 31.47 70.31
CA LYS A 171 -38.66 32.59 69.90
C LYS A 171 -37.17 32.25 69.96
N GLN A 172 -36.71 31.61 71.02
CA GLN A 172 -35.33 31.10 71.12
C GLN A 172 -35.01 30.10 70.01
N GLN A 173 -35.93 29.17 69.70
CA GLN A 173 -35.76 28.22 68.60
C GLN A 173 -35.71 28.90 67.21
N ALA A 174 -36.49 29.97 67.00
CA ALA A 174 -36.45 30.77 65.77
C ALA A 174 -35.13 31.57 65.63
N HIS A 175 -34.67 32.22 66.71
CA HIS A 175 -33.37 32.91 66.71
C HIS A 175 -32.21 31.95 66.43
N MET A 176 -32.20 30.76 67.06
CA MET A 176 -31.17 29.74 66.81
C MET A 176 -31.17 29.24 65.36
N ARG A 177 -32.35 29.04 64.74
CA ARG A 177 -32.42 28.68 63.31
C ARG A 177 -31.95 29.82 62.40
N THR A 178 -32.29 31.06 62.75
CA THR A 178 -31.85 32.25 61.99
C THR A 178 -30.32 32.40 62.00
N HIS A 179 -29.66 32.14 63.14
CA HIS A 179 -28.19 32.12 63.22
C HIS A 179 -27.58 31.08 62.27
N ILE A 180 -28.08 29.84 62.33
CA ILE A 180 -27.61 28.73 61.47
C ILE A 180 -27.80 29.07 59.97
N ALA A 181 -28.91 29.71 59.60
CA ALA A 181 -29.15 30.14 58.22
C ALA A 181 -28.16 31.25 57.77
N GLU A 182 -27.84 32.21 58.64
CA GLU A 182 -26.87 33.27 58.37
C GLU A 182 -25.42 32.73 58.31
N GLU A 183 -25.06 31.74 59.12
CA GLU A 183 -23.79 30.99 58.98
C GLU A 183 -23.72 30.31 57.60
N CYS A 184 -24.79 29.61 57.19
CA CYS A 184 -24.84 28.95 55.87
C CYS A 184 -24.81 29.96 54.70
N LYS A 185 -25.34 31.16 54.89
CA LYS A 185 -25.27 32.28 53.92
C LYS A 185 -23.85 32.80 53.75
N ASN A 186 -23.10 32.93 54.85
CA ASN A 186 -21.70 33.31 54.83
C ASN A 186 -20.81 32.21 54.21
N ASP A 187 -21.07 30.93 54.51
CA ASP A 187 -20.46 29.79 53.81
C ASP A 187 -20.71 29.85 52.29
N TYR A 188 -21.96 30.09 51.87
CA TYR A 188 -22.33 30.20 50.46
C TYR A 188 -21.63 31.38 49.77
N ALA A 189 -21.63 32.57 50.37
CA ALA A 189 -20.94 33.75 49.82
C ALA A 189 -19.43 33.53 49.67
N SER A 190 -18.80 32.88 50.64
CA SER A 190 -17.37 32.51 50.60
C SER A 190 -17.06 31.52 49.46
N GLN A 191 -17.86 30.46 49.30
CA GLN A 191 -17.69 29.53 48.17
C GLN A 191 -17.98 30.21 46.81
N LEU A 192 -18.89 31.19 46.75
CA LEU A 192 -19.20 31.92 45.52
C LEU A 192 -18.03 32.81 45.08
N GLN A 193 -17.43 33.56 46.02
CA GLN A 193 -16.24 34.37 45.74
C GLN A 193 -15.07 33.50 45.28
N LYS A 194 -14.87 32.34 45.94
CA LYS A 194 -13.87 31.34 45.55
C LYS A 194 -14.14 30.81 44.14
N TYR A 195 -15.35 30.30 43.86
CA TYR A 195 -15.68 29.74 42.56
C TYR A 195 -15.49 30.76 41.43
N ASN A 196 -15.98 31.99 41.60
CA ASN A 196 -15.83 33.04 40.59
C ASN A 196 -14.34 33.35 40.32
N LYS A 197 -13.46 33.28 41.33
CA LYS A 197 -12.00 33.42 41.13
C LYS A 197 -11.43 32.26 40.31
N GLU A 198 -11.70 31.02 40.70
CA GLU A 198 -11.16 29.85 39.99
C GLU A 198 -11.74 29.70 38.57
N GLN A 199 -13.00 30.13 38.36
CA GLN A 199 -13.63 30.23 37.04
C GLN A 199 -12.90 31.23 36.13
N ASN A 200 -12.60 32.43 36.63
CA ASN A 200 -11.82 33.41 35.86
C ASN A 200 -10.41 32.90 35.54
N GLN A 201 -9.74 32.25 36.50
CA GLN A 201 -8.42 31.64 36.28
C GLN A 201 -8.46 30.55 35.19
N PHE A 202 -9.48 29.68 35.23
CA PHE A 202 -9.67 28.61 34.25
C PHE A 202 -9.83 29.15 32.81
N TYR A 203 -10.75 30.11 32.60
CA TYR A 203 -11.09 30.61 31.27
C TYR A 203 -10.09 31.63 30.72
N PHE A 204 -9.54 32.53 31.54
CA PHE A 204 -8.65 33.60 31.06
C PHE A 204 -7.16 33.27 31.16
N THR A 205 -6.75 32.24 31.92
CA THR A 205 -5.35 31.86 32.07
C THR A 205 -5.08 30.41 31.67
N ASP A 206 -5.71 29.44 32.33
CA ASP A 206 -5.26 28.03 32.26
C ASP A 206 -5.60 27.38 30.91
N MET A 207 -6.86 27.44 30.48
CA MET A 207 -7.29 26.87 29.20
C MET A 207 -6.63 27.54 27.99
N PRO A 208 -6.52 28.89 27.92
CA PRO A 208 -5.74 29.55 26.87
C PRO A 208 -4.27 29.10 26.86
N LEU A 209 -3.61 28.94 28.02
CA LEU A 209 -2.23 28.46 28.07
C LEU A 209 -2.08 27.06 27.47
N ILE A 210 -2.98 26.14 27.83
CA ILE A 210 -2.96 24.75 27.36
C ILE A 210 -3.30 24.67 25.86
N PHE A 211 -4.27 25.43 25.38
CA PHE A 211 -4.60 25.51 23.95
C PHE A 211 -3.47 26.17 23.13
N ASN A 212 -2.75 27.17 23.65
CA ASN A 212 -1.56 27.71 22.99
C ASN A 212 -0.44 26.65 22.85
N ARG A 213 -0.25 25.77 23.86
CA ARG A 213 0.72 24.64 23.78
C ARG A 213 0.32 23.61 22.72
N LEU A 214 -0.97 23.24 22.70
CA LEU A 214 -1.51 22.32 21.69
C LEU A 214 -1.41 22.91 20.27
N GLN A 215 -1.66 24.22 20.10
CA GLN A 215 -1.49 24.90 18.81
C GLN A 215 -0.01 24.91 18.34
N ASP A 216 0.94 25.24 19.23
CA ASP A 216 2.38 25.20 18.92
C ASP A 216 2.87 23.79 18.56
N MET A 217 2.41 22.76 19.28
CA MET A 217 2.66 21.35 18.95
C MET A 217 2.09 20.96 17.57
N ASP A 218 0.87 21.41 17.24
CA ASP A 218 0.21 21.16 15.95
C ASP A 218 0.98 21.82 14.79
N GLU A 219 1.37 23.09 14.95
CA GLU A 219 2.17 23.86 13.98
C GLU A 219 3.58 23.25 13.79
N ARG A 220 4.24 22.82 14.88
CA ARG A 220 5.52 22.08 14.82
C ARG A 220 5.41 20.79 14.03
N ARG A 221 4.35 20.00 14.25
CA ARG A 221 4.07 18.78 13.47
C ARG A 221 3.90 19.10 11.98
N ILE A 222 3.07 20.09 11.62
CA ILE A 222 2.88 20.50 10.21
C ILE A 222 4.22 20.84 9.58
N LYS A 223 5.05 21.63 10.27
CA LYS A 223 6.37 22.05 9.77
C LYS A 223 7.33 20.87 9.54
N LYS A 224 7.42 19.92 10.49
CA LYS A 224 8.29 18.73 10.35
C LYS A 224 7.77 17.74 9.29
N LEU A 225 6.45 17.61 9.13
CA LEU A 225 5.85 16.84 8.03
C LEU A 225 6.15 17.46 6.65
N ALA A 226 6.01 18.79 6.52
CA ALA A 226 6.36 19.50 5.30
C ALA A 226 7.86 19.40 4.95
N GLN A 227 8.74 19.42 5.95
CA GLN A 227 10.17 19.10 5.77
C GLN A 227 10.37 17.67 5.25
N GLY A 228 9.58 16.70 5.71
CA GLY A 228 9.57 15.32 5.21
C GLY A 228 9.14 15.19 3.75
N TYR A 229 8.22 16.05 3.26
CA TYR A 229 7.85 16.11 1.84
C TYR A 229 8.96 16.68 0.96
N ILE A 230 9.64 17.74 1.42
CA ILE A 230 10.76 18.35 0.70
C ILE A 230 11.93 17.36 0.61
N LEU A 231 12.27 16.72 1.74
CA LEU A 231 13.38 15.77 1.84
C LEU A 231 13.21 14.56 0.90
N PHE A 232 11.98 14.10 0.67
CA PHE A 232 11.68 13.04 -0.31
C PHE A 232 12.15 13.41 -1.73
N ALA A 233 11.77 14.61 -2.20
CA ALA A 233 12.15 15.09 -3.53
C ALA A 233 13.64 15.44 -3.63
N ASP A 234 14.23 15.93 -2.53
CA ASP A 234 15.64 16.25 -2.45
C ASP A 234 16.53 14.99 -2.47
N THR A 235 16.08 13.88 -1.88
CA THR A 235 16.80 12.58 -1.93
C THR A 235 16.91 12.04 -3.36
N GLU A 236 15.81 12.02 -4.13
CA GLU A 236 15.85 11.63 -5.56
C GLU A 236 16.75 12.59 -6.37
N ARG A 237 16.65 13.91 -6.12
CA ARG A 237 17.47 14.90 -6.84
C ARG A 237 18.97 14.77 -6.53
N HIS A 238 19.34 14.33 -5.33
CA HIS A 238 20.73 14.22 -4.92
C HIS A 238 21.54 13.22 -5.76
N VAL A 239 20.93 12.12 -6.22
CA VAL A 239 21.63 11.10 -7.01
C VAL A 239 21.61 11.35 -8.53
N MET A 240 20.77 12.28 -9.02
CA MET A 240 20.69 12.62 -10.45
C MET A 240 22.05 12.91 -11.11
N PRO A 241 23.01 13.62 -10.48
CA PRO A 241 24.34 13.87 -11.08
C PRO A 241 25.23 12.63 -11.22
N ILE A 242 24.96 11.54 -10.47
CA ILE A 242 25.68 10.27 -10.61
C ILE A 242 24.97 9.36 -11.61
N ILE A 243 23.63 9.32 -11.57
CA ILE A 243 22.81 8.67 -12.61
C ILE A 243 23.17 9.22 -14.01
N GLY A 244 23.32 10.54 -14.15
CA GLY A 244 23.77 11.17 -15.40
C GLY A 244 25.13 10.65 -15.88
N LYS A 245 26.10 10.47 -14.97
CA LYS A 245 27.42 9.91 -15.31
C LYS A 245 27.32 8.46 -15.79
N CYS A 246 26.47 7.63 -15.19
CA CYS A 246 26.28 6.26 -15.65
C CYS A 246 25.65 6.19 -17.05
N LEU A 247 24.72 7.09 -17.36
CA LEU A 247 24.13 7.22 -18.71
C LEU A 247 25.17 7.74 -19.73
N GLU A 248 26.02 8.69 -19.34
CA GLU A 248 27.18 9.12 -20.14
C GLU A 248 28.19 7.98 -20.35
N GLY A 249 28.41 7.13 -19.33
CA GLY A 249 29.30 5.97 -19.38
C GLY A 249 28.81 4.90 -20.36
N ILE A 250 27.52 4.53 -20.27
CA ILE A 250 26.84 3.64 -21.22
C ILE A 250 26.94 4.17 -22.65
N THR A 251 26.70 5.47 -22.84
CA THR A 251 26.84 6.13 -24.16
C THR A 251 28.29 6.05 -24.67
N ARG A 252 29.26 6.31 -23.79
CA ARG A 252 30.70 6.31 -24.10
C ARG A 252 31.22 4.93 -24.46
N ALA A 253 30.80 3.90 -23.75
CA ALA A 253 31.09 2.51 -24.07
C ALA A 253 30.63 2.17 -25.50
N GLY A 254 29.40 2.54 -25.87
CA GLY A 254 28.90 2.41 -27.25
C GLY A 254 29.75 3.14 -28.29
N THR A 255 30.21 4.38 -28.00
CA THR A 255 31.08 5.14 -28.92
C THR A 255 32.53 4.64 -29.01
N ASN A 256 32.97 3.80 -28.07
CA ASN A 256 34.33 3.25 -28.02
C ASN A 256 34.49 1.95 -28.84
N VAL A 257 33.39 1.37 -29.34
CA VAL A 257 33.42 0.18 -30.21
C VAL A 257 34.09 0.53 -31.55
N ASN A 258 35.03 -0.30 -31.99
CA ASN A 258 35.84 -0.06 -33.19
C ASN A 258 35.92 -1.33 -34.04
N GLU A 259 35.09 -1.39 -35.08
CA GLU A 259 34.90 -2.55 -35.96
C GLU A 259 36.18 -2.91 -36.73
N ARG A 260 37.03 -1.93 -37.02
CA ARG A 260 38.31 -2.13 -37.72
C ARG A 260 39.35 -2.72 -36.80
N ASN A 261 39.45 -2.18 -35.58
CA ASN A 261 40.37 -2.70 -34.57
C ASN A 261 40.01 -4.14 -34.21
N ASP A 262 38.73 -4.43 -33.97
CA ASP A 262 38.28 -5.78 -33.65
C ASP A 262 38.57 -6.77 -34.80
N SER A 263 38.39 -6.34 -36.05
CA SER A 263 38.78 -7.12 -37.23
C SER A 263 40.30 -7.40 -37.31
N VAL A 264 41.14 -6.39 -37.00
CA VAL A 264 42.60 -6.56 -36.95
C VAL A 264 43.01 -7.47 -35.79
N VAL A 265 42.41 -7.31 -34.61
CA VAL A 265 42.64 -8.17 -33.44
C VAL A 265 42.25 -9.62 -33.73
N LEU A 266 41.17 -9.86 -34.49
CA LEU A 266 40.78 -11.20 -34.92
C LEU A 266 41.82 -11.83 -35.86
N ILE A 267 42.30 -11.06 -36.85
CA ILE A 267 43.34 -11.49 -37.81
C ILE A 267 44.65 -11.77 -37.07
N GLU A 268 45.09 -10.89 -36.18
CA GLU A 268 46.34 -11.06 -35.41
C GLU A 268 46.28 -12.28 -34.47
N GLN A 269 45.11 -12.63 -33.93
CA GLN A 269 44.92 -13.85 -33.13
C GLN A 269 44.88 -15.15 -33.95
N HIS A 270 44.38 -15.11 -35.20
CA HIS A 270 44.09 -16.32 -36.00
C HIS A 270 44.96 -16.50 -37.23
N LYS A 271 45.88 -15.57 -37.55
CA LYS A 271 46.85 -15.74 -38.63
C LYS A 271 47.72 -16.97 -38.36
N SER A 272 47.62 -17.96 -39.25
CA SER A 272 48.28 -19.26 -39.10
C SER A 272 49.80 -19.22 -39.28
N GLY A 273 50.33 -18.14 -39.85
CA GLY A 273 51.73 -18.04 -40.27
C GLY A 273 52.06 -18.82 -41.54
N PHE A 274 51.11 -19.56 -42.12
CA PHE A 274 51.30 -20.20 -43.42
C PHE A 274 51.34 -19.17 -44.54
N GLU A 275 52.41 -19.19 -45.33
CA GLU A 275 52.43 -18.52 -46.62
C GLU A 275 51.41 -19.17 -47.58
N ARG A 276 50.91 -18.40 -48.54
CA ARG A 276 50.01 -18.93 -49.56
C ARG A 276 50.79 -19.90 -50.45
N PRO A 277 50.28 -21.11 -50.75
CA PRO A 277 50.91 -22.00 -51.72
C PRO A 277 51.18 -21.25 -53.04
N GLY A 278 52.41 -21.37 -53.54
CA GLY A 278 52.79 -20.88 -54.86
C GLY A 278 52.25 -21.76 -55.98
N ASP A 279 52.60 -21.41 -57.21
CA ASP A 279 52.30 -22.24 -58.37
C ASP A 279 53.03 -23.59 -58.26
N VAL A 280 52.35 -24.68 -58.64
CA VAL A 280 52.93 -26.04 -58.59
C VAL A 280 53.93 -26.18 -59.74
N GLU A 281 55.19 -26.45 -59.41
CA GLU A 281 56.25 -26.62 -60.41
C GLU A 281 56.00 -27.84 -61.32
N PHE A 282 56.45 -27.74 -62.57
CA PHE A 282 56.32 -28.80 -63.56
C PHE A 282 57.42 -29.86 -63.38
N GLU A 283 57.02 -31.07 -62.96
CA GLU A 283 57.93 -32.22 -62.88
C GLU A 283 58.28 -32.77 -64.28
N ASP A 284 59.39 -32.29 -64.86
CA ASP A 284 59.91 -32.81 -66.13
C ASP A 284 60.60 -34.17 -65.97
N TYR A 285 59.82 -35.25 -66.09
CA TYR A 285 60.30 -36.63 -66.05
C TYR A 285 61.25 -37.00 -67.22
N SER A 286 61.40 -36.18 -68.26
CA SER A 286 62.19 -36.53 -69.45
C SER A 286 63.70 -36.56 -69.22
N GLN A 287 64.19 -35.90 -68.17
CA GLN A 287 65.63 -35.81 -67.84
C GLN A 287 66.11 -36.90 -66.87
N GLY A 288 65.23 -37.85 -66.51
CA GLY A 288 65.53 -38.95 -65.60
C GLY A 288 65.30 -38.61 -64.13
N ILE A 289 64.97 -39.63 -63.33
CA ILE A 289 64.43 -39.47 -61.97
C ILE A 289 65.54 -39.09 -60.97
N ASN A 290 65.89 -37.82 -60.92
CA ASN A 290 66.52 -37.23 -59.74
C ASN A 290 65.45 -37.04 -58.66
N ARG A 291 65.58 -37.76 -57.54
CA ARG A 291 64.72 -37.56 -56.37
C ARG A 291 65.04 -36.22 -55.71
N ALA A 292 64.31 -35.17 -56.08
CA ALA A 292 64.26 -33.94 -55.30
C ALA A 292 63.71 -34.23 -53.90
N SER A 293 64.22 -33.52 -52.90
CA SER A 293 63.86 -33.72 -51.50
C SER A 293 62.39 -33.40 -51.24
N SER A 294 61.68 -34.30 -50.55
CA SER A 294 60.36 -34.00 -50.01
C SER A 294 60.50 -33.02 -48.84
N ASP A 295 60.56 -31.72 -49.14
CA ASP A 295 60.67 -30.65 -48.14
C ASP A 295 59.33 -30.41 -47.45
N SER A 296 58.88 -31.43 -46.71
CA SER A 296 57.72 -31.41 -45.82
C SER A 296 58.03 -30.63 -44.54
N SER A 297 58.65 -29.45 -44.68
CA SER A 297 58.96 -28.55 -43.58
C SER A 297 57.69 -27.85 -43.09
N LEU A 298 57.02 -28.49 -42.13
CA LEU A 298 56.10 -27.81 -41.21
C LEU A 298 56.92 -26.76 -40.42
N SER A 299 57.04 -25.58 -41.00
CA SER A 299 57.86 -24.48 -40.50
C SER A 299 57.25 -23.90 -39.22
N THR A 300 57.87 -24.25 -38.09
CA THR A 300 57.51 -23.67 -36.79
C THR A 300 57.89 -22.18 -36.74
N PRO A 301 56.99 -21.28 -36.29
CA PRO A 301 57.32 -19.86 -36.19
C PRO A 301 58.46 -19.61 -35.20
N LYS A 302 59.59 -19.11 -35.68
CA LYS A 302 60.74 -18.74 -34.84
C LYS A 302 60.49 -17.39 -34.15
N GLY A 303 59.95 -17.43 -32.93
CA GLY A 303 60.02 -16.29 -32.01
C GLY A 303 61.46 -16.04 -31.55
N PRO A 304 61.97 -14.79 -31.50
CA PRO A 304 63.28 -14.49 -30.93
C PRO A 304 63.30 -14.76 -29.42
N LEU A 305 64.27 -15.57 -28.96
CA LEU A 305 64.56 -15.77 -27.54
C LEU A 305 65.78 -14.93 -27.15
N GLU A 306 65.56 -13.76 -26.57
CA GLU A 306 66.63 -13.04 -25.86
C GLU A 306 66.66 -13.44 -24.38
N LEU A 307 67.85 -13.39 -23.76
CA LEU A 307 68.15 -14.13 -22.54
C LEU A 307 68.59 -13.20 -21.40
N LEU A 308 67.73 -13.05 -20.39
CA LEU A 308 68.10 -12.53 -19.07
C LEU A 308 67.32 -13.27 -17.99
N GLY A 309 68.01 -13.90 -17.03
CA GLY A 309 67.37 -14.77 -16.03
C GLY A 309 67.79 -14.48 -14.60
N ARG A 310 67.02 -14.99 -13.62
CA ARG A 310 67.50 -15.19 -12.24
C ARG A 310 66.67 -16.24 -11.48
N ASN A 311 67.35 -16.92 -10.54
CA ASN A 311 66.84 -18.07 -9.77
C ASN A 311 65.77 -17.70 -8.72
N LYS A 312 64.88 -18.66 -8.39
CA LYS A 312 64.97 -19.41 -7.10
C LYS A 312 63.90 -20.51 -6.90
N ASN A 313 64.38 -21.74 -6.73
CA ASN A 313 64.03 -22.75 -5.71
C ASN A 313 62.54 -23.10 -5.42
N LYS A 314 62.08 -24.27 -5.91
CA LYS A 314 61.67 -25.48 -5.13
C LYS A 314 60.83 -26.42 -6.04
N THR A 315 60.73 -27.75 -5.92
CA THR A 315 61.55 -28.87 -5.43
C THR A 315 60.56 -30.05 -5.27
N PHE A 316 60.68 -31.10 -6.12
CA PHE A 316 60.15 -32.47 -5.92
C PHE A 316 58.59 -32.66 -6.01
N ARG A 317 58.00 -33.82 -6.40
CA ARG A 317 58.52 -35.19 -6.65
C ARG A 317 58.01 -35.80 -7.99
N LEU A 318 58.72 -36.84 -8.45
CA LEU A 318 58.34 -37.81 -9.48
C LEU A 318 57.85 -39.14 -8.85
N PHE A 319 57.56 -40.14 -9.71
CA PHE A 319 57.29 -41.59 -9.44
C PHE A 319 55.79 -42.02 -9.36
N ASN A 320 55.37 -43.15 -9.96
CA ASN A 320 55.97 -44.04 -10.98
C ASN A 320 54.90 -44.95 -11.63
N LYS A 321 55.22 -45.60 -12.77
CA LYS A 321 54.74 -46.91 -13.31
C LYS A 321 53.36 -47.47 -12.85
N LYS A 322 52.54 -48.04 -13.75
CA LYS A 322 52.90 -49.17 -14.65
C LYS A 322 51.83 -49.42 -15.73
N SER A 323 52.20 -50.11 -16.81
CA SER A 323 51.36 -50.45 -17.98
C SER A 323 50.76 -51.86 -17.93
N LYS A 324 49.62 -52.11 -18.62
CA LYS A 324 49.48 -53.21 -19.61
C LYS A 324 48.19 -53.15 -20.47
N LEU A 325 48.37 -53.50 -21.75
CA LEU A 325 47.38 -53.91 -22.80
C LEU A 325 47.08 -55.43 -22.68
N PRO A 326 46.24 -56.13 -23.52
CA PRO A 326 45.70 -55.84 -24.88
C PRO A 326 44.13 -55.91 -24.95
N SER A 327 43.37 -56.01 -26.05
CA SER A 327 43.58 -56.47 -27.46
C SER A 327 42.65 -55.74 -28.47
N SER A 328 42.64 -56.15 -29.75
CA SER A 328 41.72 -55.65 -30.81
C SER A 328 41.38 -56.71 -31.89
N SER A 329 40.17 -56.67 -32.45
CA SER A 329 39.60 -57.51 -33.55
C SER A 329 38.12 -57.15 -33.81
N ILE A 330 37.45 -57.42 -34.95
CA ILE A 330 37.82 -57.48 -36.40
C ILE A 330 36.53 -57.28 -37.26
N SER A 331 36.67 -56.95 -38.56
CA SER A 331 35.57 -56.72 -39.56
C SER A 331 34.99 -58.04 -40.16
N PRO A 332 34.01 -58.12 -41.12
CA PRO A 332 33.86 -57.31 -42.38
C PRO A 332 32.45 -57.03 -43.01
N PHE A 333 32.45 -56.10 -44.00
CA PHE A 333 31.62 -55.91 -45.23
C PHE A 333 30.18 -56.47 -45.45
N SER A 334 29.29 -55.63 -46.04
CA SER A 334 28.57 -55.87 -47.33
C SER A 334 27.73 -54.66 -47.84
N THR A 335 27.44 -54.60 -49.16
CA THR A 335 26.67 -53.57 -49.93
C THR A 335 26.13 -54.21 -51.25
N PRO A 336 25.36 -53.57 -52.19
CA PRO A 336 24.77 -52.22 -52.29
C PRO A 336 23.20 -52.32 -52.38
N PRO A 337 22.35 -51.91 -53.39
CA PRO A 337 22.46 -51.16 -54.67
C PRO A 337 21.53 -49.89 -54.74
N THR A 338 20.78 -49.68 -55.85
CA THR A 338 19.88 -48.53 -56.19
C THR A 338 18.96 -48.95 -57.39
N PRO A 339 17.83 -48.26 -57.77
CA PRO A 339 17.87 -46.98 -58.51
C PRO A 339 16.66 -46.00 -58.33
N SER A 340 16.76 -44.83 -58.99
CA SER A 340 15.78 -43.71 -59.09
C SER A 340 15.09 -43.71 -60.49
N PRO A 341 14.69 -42.61 -61.20
CA PRO A 341 14.71 -41.13 -60.99
C PRO A 341 13.37 -40.62 -60.37
N ALA A 342 12.87 -39.37 -60.42
CA ALA A 342 13.24 -38.06 -61.03
C ALA A 342 12.70 -36.90 -60.11
N ASN A 343 12.74 -35.59 -60.39
CA ASN A 343 13.16 -34.78 -61.55
C ASN A 343 13.67 -33.38 -61.09
N GLY A 344 14.06 -32.47 -62.00
CA GLY A 344 14.74 -31.18 -61.68
C GLY A 344 13.96 -29.85 -61.90
N PRO A 345 14.58 -28.70 -61.56
CA PRO A 345 13.99 -27.34 -61.53
C PRO A 345 14.44 -26.42 -62.71
N PRO A 346 14.13 -25.09 -62.75
CA PRO A 346 14.99 -24.08 -62.10
C PRO A 346 14.29 -22.77 -61.58
N SER A 347 15.05 -21.90 -60.89
CA SER A 347 14.70 -20.50 -60.46
C SER A 347 15.16 -19.45 -61.52
N PRO A 348 14.92 -18.09 -61.44
CA PRO A 348 15.35 -17.18 -60.34
C PRO A 348 14.65 -15.78 -60.09
N LYS A 349 14.73 -15.29 -58.82
CA LYS A 349 14.97 -13.91 -58.26
C LYS A 349 14.28 -12.58 -58.76
N PHE A 350 14.35 -11.57 -57.87
CA PHE A 350 13.88 -10.15 -57.92
C PHE A 350 12.36 -9.92 -57.65
N GLY A 351 11.87 -8.86 -56.95
CA GLY A 351 12.50 -7.86 -56.04
C GLY A 351 11.63 -6.59 -55.81
N ARG A 352 11.54 -6.06 -54.56
CA ARG A 352 10.77 -4.84 -54.09
C ARG A 352 9.22 -4.92 -54.22
N ASP A 353 8.36 -4.15 -53.53
CA ASP A 353 8.43 -3.27 -52.33
C ASP A 353 7.04 -3.24 -51.62
N PRO A 354 6.88 -2.76 -50.35
CA PRO A 354 5.73 -3.13 -49.51
C PRO A 354 4.68 -2.00 -49.23
N LEU A 355 3.68 -1.81 -50.10
CA LEU A 355 2.53 -0.89 -49.84
C LEU A 355 1.20 -1.36 -50.45
N SER A 356 0.54 -2.38 -49.88
CA SER A 356 -0.80 -2.80 -50.38
C SER A 356 -1.79 -3.44 -49.38
N TYR A 357 -1.40 -3.74 -48.13
CA TYR A 357 -2.26 -4.53 -47.23
C TYR A 357 -3.15 -3.70 -46.28
N CYS A 358 -2.71 -2.53 -45.81
CA CYS A 358 -3.37 -1.79 -44.72
C CYS A 358 -4.66 -1.01 -45.09
N LEU A 359 -5.33 -1.33 -46.20
CA LEU A 359 -6.42 -0.51 -46.76
C LEU A 359 -7.74 -1.26 -47.03
N LYS A 360 -8.00 -2.37 -46.31
CA LYS A 360 -9.21 -3.20 -46.55
C LYS A 360 -10.10 -3.56 -45.37
N GLU A 361 -9.74 -3.22 -44.12
CA GLU A 361 -10.56 -3.58 -42.94
C GLU A 361 -11.34 -2.41 -42.29
N ILE A 362 -10.93 -1.16 -42.51
CA ILE A 362 -11.47 0.02 -41.78
C ILE A 362 -12.94 0.38 -42.14
N ASN A 363 -13.52 -0.23 -43.18
CA ASN A 363 -14.89 0.08 -43.66
C ASN A 363 -16.02 -0.80 -43.08
N LYS A 364 -15.79 -1.42 -41.92
CA LYS A 364 -16.80 -2.03 -41.04
C LYS A 364 -16.36 -1.76 -39.59
N THR A 365 -17.11 -1.10 -38.70
CA THR A 365 -18.53 -0.70 -38.71
C THR A 365 -18.79 0.58 -37.90
N VAL A 366 -19.39 1.62 -38.49
CA VAL A 366 -20.13 2.66 -37.73
C VAL A 366 -21.30 3.22 -38.57
N LYS A 367 -22.53 3.04 -38.10
CA LYS A 367 -23.58 4.07 -38.07
C LYS A 367 -24.76 3.64 -37.17
N PRO A 368 -25.47 4.58 -36.51
CA PRO A 368 -26.27 4.25 -35.33
C PRO A 368 -27.78 4.17 -35.60
N ARG A 369 -28.54 3.57 -34.67
CA ARG A 369 -29.91 4.00 -34.38
C ARG A 369 -30.42 3.64 -32.98
N ILE A 370 -31.28 4.53 -32.49
CA ILE A 370 -31.98 4.50 -31.20
C ILE A 370 -32.99 3.35 -31.13
N SER A 371 -33.13 2.70 -29.97
CA SER A 371 -34.41 2.11 -29.54
C SER A 371 -34.55 2.16 -28.01
N SER A 372 -35.74 2.55 -27.55
CA SER A 372 -36.10 2.68 -26.14
C SER A 372 -36.65 1.38 -25.55
N PHE A 373 -36.59 1.26 -24.22
CA PHE A 373 -37.23 0.25 -23.35
C PHE A 373 -38.37 -0.59 -23.97
N ARG A 374 -38.27 -1.92 -23.82
CA ARG A 374 -39.36 -2.71 -23.23
C ARG A 374 -38.88 -3.98 -22.53
N THR A 375 -39.40 -4.16 -21.34
CA THR A 375 -39.20 -5.25 -20.38
C THR A 375 -39.26 -6.67 -20.95
N LEU A 376 -38.35 -7.52 -20.50
CA LEU A 376 -38.63 -8.95 -20.28
C LEU A 376 -37.87 -9.43 -19.03
N LYS A 377 -38.55 -9.46 -17.88
CA LYS A 377 -38.01 -10.08 -16.66
C LYS A 377 -37.88 -11.59 -16.91
N ARG A 378 -36.66 -12.12 -16.80
CA ARG A 378 -36.44 -13.50 -16.37
C ARG A 378 -35.73 -13.43 -15.03
N THR A 379 -36.50 -13.61 -13.95
CA THR A 379 -35.94 -13.67 -12.60
C THR A 379 -35.21 -14.99 -12.43
N SER A 380 -33.88 -14.96 -12.50
CA SER A 380 -33.08 -15.85 -11.66
C SER A 380 -33.40 -15.54 -10.20
N VAL A 381 -33.39 -16.58 -9.35
CA VAL A 381 -33.41 -16.38 -7.90
C VAL A 381 -31.95 -16.21 -7.48
N ASP A 382 -31.44 -15.00 -7.68
CA ASP A 382 -30.10 -14.63 -7.22
C ASP A 382 -30.07 -14.75 -5.70
N SER A 383 -29.16 -15.58 -5.18
CA SER A 383 -29.02 -15.80 -3.73
C SER A 383 -28.37 -14.57 -3.08
N GLU A 384 -29.20 -13.57 -2.75
CA GLU A 384 -28.77 -12.16 -2.64
C GLU A 384 -27.60 -11.89 -1.67
N GLY A 385 -27.44 -12.71 -0.63
CA GLY A 385 -26.43 -12.53 0.43
C GLY A 385 -25.09 -13.27 0.23
N PHE A 386 -24.86 -13.89 -0.94
CA PHE A 386 -23.63 -14.66 -1.28
C PHE A 386 -23.26 -15.79 -0.26
N THR A 387 -24.23 -16.31 0.49
CA THR A 387 -24.03 -17.26 1.60
C THR A 387 -23.56 -18.66 1.21
N HIS A 388 -23.37 -18.92 -0.09
CA HIS A 388 -22.89 -20.20 -0.63
C HIS A 388 -21.39 -20.17 -0.99
N LEU A 389 -20.72 -19.03 -0.82
CA LEU A 389 -19.30 -18.85 -1.08
C LEU A 389 -18.51 -18.93 0.24
N PRO A 390 -17.26 -19.45 0.26
CA PRO A 390 -16.37 -19.38 1.42
C PRO A 390 -16.19 -17.94 1.95
N PRO A 391 -15.91 -17.74 3.25
CA PRO A 391 -15.99 -16.42 3.89
C PRO A 391 -15.17 -15.31 3.19
N GLU A 392 -13.97 -15.62 2.69
CA GLU A 392 -13.13 -14.64 1.98
C GLU A 392 -13.67 -14.26 0.61
N GLN A 393 -14.11 -15.24 -0.17
CA GLN A 393 -14.74 -14.98 -1.46
C GLN A 393 -16.07 -14.24 -1.29
N ARG A 394 -16.84 -14.57 -0.24
CA ARG A 394 -18.06 -13.85 0.15
C ARG A 394 -17.75 -12.38 0.50
N ARG A 395 -16.74 -12.12 1.34
CA ARG A 395 -16.26 -10.76 1.66
C ARG A 395 -15.81 -10.00 0.40
N LYS A 396 -15.00 -10.61 -0.47
CA LYS A 396 -14.50 -10.00 -1.72
C LYS A 396 -15.64 -9.63 -2.69
N ARG A 397 -16.66 -10.49 -2.82
CA ARG A 397 -17.85 -10.23 -3.66
C ARG A 397 -18.80 -9.17 -3.07
N LEU A 398 -18.92 -9.12 -1.73
CA LEU A 398 -19.69 -8.08 -1.04
C LEU A 398 -19.00 -6.71 -1.16
N GLN A 399 -17.68 -6.65 -0.93
CA GLN A 399 -16.89 -5.42 -1.05
C GLN A 399 -16.97 -4.82 -2.45
N GLN A 400 -16.70 -5.61 -3.50
CA GLN A 400 -16.83 -5.15 -4.90
C GLN A 400 -18.20 -4.51 -5.17
N LYS A 401 -19.27 -5.07 -4.59
CA LYS A 401 -20.63 -4.54 -4.79
C LYS A 401 -20.91 -3.27 -3.99
N ILE A 402 -20.29 -3.09 -2.82
CA ILE A 402 -20.29 -1.81 -2.10
C ILE A 402 -19.53 -0.75 -2.92
N ASP A 403 -18.39 -1.11 -3.50
CA ASP A 403 -17.56 -0.21 -4.31
C ASP A 403 -18.30 0.24 -5.59
N ASP A 404 -18.96 -0.70 -6.29
CA ASP A 404 -19.80 -0.43 -7.46
C ASP A 404 -20.98 0.51 -7.13
N ILE A 405 -21.69 0.26 -6.01
CA ILE A 405 -22.81 1.10 -5.58
C ILE A 405 -22.33 2.48 -5.12
N SER A 406 -21.20 2.56 -4.41
CA SER A 406 -20.59 3.82 -3.99
C SER A 406 -20.21 4.69 -5.19
N LYS A 407 -19.66 4.06 -6.24
CA LYS A 407 -19.29 4.72 -7.50
C LYS A 407 -20.52 5.24 -8.26
N GLU A 408 -21.66 4.55 -8.21
CA GLU A 408 -22.91 5.03 -8.81
C GLU A 408 -23.56 6.14 -7.97
N LEU A 409 -23.51 6.03 -6.63
CA LEU A 409 -24.00 7.05 -5.71
C LEU A 409 -23.27 8.38 -5.88
N GLN A 410 -21.94 8.35 -6.08
CA GLN A 410 -21.16 9.56 -6.35
C GLN A 410 -21.63 10.27 -7.63
N LYS A 411 -21.90 9.54 -8.73
CA LYS A 411 -22.40 10.15 -9.98
C LYS A 411 -23.74 10.85 -9.79
N GLU A 412 -24.67 10.25 -9.04
CA GLU A 412 -25.96 10.89 -8.74
C GLU A 412 -25.80 12.09 -7.79
N MET A 413 -24.81 12.09 -6.89
CA MET A 413 -24.45 13.27 -6.10
C MET A 413 -23.88 14.40 -6.98
N ASP A 414 -22.95 14.08 -7.89
CA ASP A 414 -22.38 15.05 -8.84
C ASP A 414 -23.47 15.63 -9.77
N GLN A 415 -24.38 14.78 -10.25
CA GLN A 415 -25.55 15.17 -11.05
C GLN A 415 -26.51 16.05 -10.24
N SER A 416 -26.72 15.77 -8.95
CA SER A 416 -27.53 16.59 -8.04
C SER A 416 -26.93 17.99 -7.87
N GLU A 417 -25.61 18.10 -7.70
CA GLU A 417 -24.94 19.40 -7.58
C GLU A 417 -24.99 20.19 -8.91
N ALA A 418 -24.83 19.51 -10.04
CA ALA A 418 -24.96 20.13 -11.37
C ALA A 418 -26.39 20.66 -11.62
N LEU A 419 -27.43 19.89 -11.27
CA LEU A 419 -28.83 20.32 -11.36
C LEU A 419 -29.13 21.49 -10.40
N GLY A 420 -28.54 21.50 -9.21
CA GLY A 420 -28.60 22.64 -8.28
C GLY A 420 -28.01 23.91 -8.89
N LYS A 421 -26.81 23.83 -9.47
CA LYS A 421 -26.15 24.96 -10.18
C LYS A 421 -26.98 25.44 -11.38
N MET A 422 -27.59 24.53 -12.15
CA MET A 422 -28.48 24.92 -13.26
C MET A 422 -29.74 25.65 -12.78
N LYS A 423 -30.37 25.18 -11.70
CA LYS A 423 -31.53 25.84 -11.07
C LYS A 423 -31.18 27.26 -10.62
N ASP A 424 -30.03 27.43 -9.97
CA ASP A 424 -29.50 28.74 -9.55
C ASP A 424 -29.31 29.70 -10.73
N VAL A 425 -28.83 29.21 -11.89
CA VAL A 425 -28.65 30.02 -13.10
C VAL A 425 -30.01 30.43 -13.70
N TYR A 426 -30.98 29.54 -13.72
CA TYR A 426 -32.34 29.85 -14.21
C TYR A 426 -33.06 30.85 -13.28
N GLU A 427 -32.91 30.73 -11.95
CA GLU A 427 -33.50 31.67 -10.98
C GLU A 427 -32.89 33.07 -11.08
N LYS A 428 -31.59 33.17 -11.37
CA LYS A 428 -30.87 34.44 -11.52
C LYS A 428 -31.02 35.08 -12.90
N ASN A 429 -31.44 34.33 -13.93
CA ASN A 429 -31.45 34.81 -15.31
C ASN A 429 -32.59 34.16 -16.14
N PRO A 430 -33.84 34.65 -16.03
CA PRO A 430 -35.04 33.98 -16.60
C PRO A 430 -35.04 33.76 -18.13
N GLN A 431 -34.16 34.42 -18.87
CA GLN A 431 -33.96 34.17 -20.31
C GLN A 431 -33.21 32.85 -20.61
N MET A 432 -32.56 32.24 -19.62
CA MET A 432 -31.79 31.00 -19.77
C MET A 432 -32.64 29.73 -19.60
N GLY A 433 -33.78 29.82 -18.91
CA GLY A 433 -34.68 28.69 -18.64
C GLY A 433 -35.62 28.95 -17.45
N ASP A 434 -36.62 28.09 -17.29
CA ASP A 434 -37.55 28.09 -16.16
C ASP A 434 -37.02 27.15 -15.05
N PRO A 435 -36.76 27.63 -13.82
CA PRO A 435 -36.34 26.77 -12.70
C PRO A 435 -37.27 25.57 -12.44
N ALA A 436 -38.58 25.72 -12.69
CA ALA A 436 -39.54 24.65 -12.48
C ALA A 436 -39.36 23.46 -13.45
N SER A 437 -38.74 23.68 -14.62
CA SER A 437 -38.49 22.61 -15.59
C SER A 437 -37.48 21.57 -15.09
N LEU A 438 -36.63 21.92 -14.13
CA LEU A 438 -35.61 21.04 -13.54
C LEU A 438 -36.15 20.22 -12.35
N ALA A 439 -37.28 20.62 -11.76
CA ALA A 439 -37.83 19.99 -10.56
C ALA A 439 -38.11 18.48 -10.70
N PRO A 440 -38.61 17.94 -11.83
CA PRO A 440 -38.78 16.50 -12.01
C PRO A 440 -37.44 15.73 -11.97
N GLN A 441 -36.40 16.28 -12.60
CA GLN A 441 -35.09 15.64 -12.68
C GLN A 441 -34.34 15.69 -11.35
N ILE A 442 -34.44 16.82 -10.62
CA ILE A 442 -33.94 16.94 -9.23
C ILE A 442 -34.64 15.91 -8.33
N THR A 443 -35.96 15.75 -8.45
CA THR A 443 -36.72 14.77 -7.68
C THR A 443 -36.31 13.33 -8.00
N GLN A 444 -36.06 13.03 -9.28
CA GLN A 444 -35.62 11.71 -9.73
C GLN A 444 -34.20 11.36 -9.22
N THR A 445 -33.23 12.28 -9.33
CA THR A 445 -31.88 12.08 -8.79
C THR A 445 -31.89 11.95 -7.26
N ALA A 446 -32.73 12.72 -6.55
CA ALA A 446 -32.93 12.54 -5.11
C ALA A 446 -33.43 11.14 -4.73
N GLN A 447 -34.39 10.59 -5.49
CA GLN A 447 -34.89 9.22 -5.30
C GLN A 447 -33.84 8.15 -5.65
N ASN A 448 -33.02 8.39 -6.68
CA ASN A 448 -31.92 7.49 -7.05
C ASN A 448 -30.83 7.45 -5.98
N MET A 449 -30.41 8.60 -5.44
CA MET A 449 -29.46 8.66 -4.31
C MET A 449 -29.97 7.88 -3.09
N GLU A 450 -31.24 8.05 -2.72
CA GLU A 450 -31.79 7.38 -1.54
C GLU A 450 -31.92 5.87 -1.74
N ARG A 451 -32.30 5.41 -2.95
CA ARG A 451 -32.27 3.99 -3.30
C ARG A 451 -30.85 3.41 -3.20
N LEU A 452 -29.85 4.10 -3.76
CA LEU A 452 -28.46 3.66 -3.74
C LEU A 452 -27.89 3.62 -2.31
N ARG A 453 -28.25 4.57 -1.45
CA ARG A 453 -27.90 4.53 -0.01
C ARG A 453 -28.54 3.34 0.72
N GLY A 454 -29.80 3.02 0.41
CA GLY A 454 -30.47 1.83 0.95
C GLY A 454 -29.83 0.52 0.50
N GLU A 455 -29.42 0.43 -0.76
CA GLU A 455 -28.69 -0.72 -1.31
C GLU A 455 -27.26 -0.84 -0.73
N LEU A 456 -26.57 0.29 -0.55
CA LEU A 456 -25.23 0.36 0.06
C LEU A 456 -25.25 -0.17 1.51
N ASN A 457 -26.13 0.38 2.35
CA ASN A 457 -26.30 -0.04 3.75
C ASN A 457 -26.71 -1.53 3.87
N LYS A 458 -27.54 -2.02 2.94
CA LYS A 458 -27.89 -3.45 2.85
C LYS A 458 -26.65 -4.33 2.59
N TYR A 459 -25.74 -3.91 1.71
CA TYR A 459 -24.51 -4.65 1.43
C TYR A 459 -23.43 -4.49 2.52
N GLU A 460 -23.32 -3.33 3.16
CA GLU A 460 -22.47 -3.11 4.36
C GLU A 460 -22.90 -4.02 5.52
N SER A 461 -24.21 -4.12 5.80
CA SER A 461 -24.74 -5.02 6.84
C SER A 461 -24.36 -6.48 6.58
N TRP A 462 -24.42 -6.94 5.32
CA TRP A 462 -24.01 -8.29 4.95
C TRP A 462 -22.49 -8.51 4.99
N LEU A 463 -21.68 -7.48 4.72
CA LEU A 463 -20.23 -7.54 4.91
C LEU A 463 -19.86 -7.65 6.39
N ALA A 464 -20.56 -6.91 7.27
CA ALA A 464 -20.41 -7.00 8.71
C ALA A 464 -20.86 -8.37 9.27
N GLU A 465 -21.96 -8.94 8.77
CA GLU A 465 -22.40 -10.31 9.11
C GLU A 465 -21.42 -11.38 8.62
N ALA A 466 -20.75 -11.17 7.48
CA ALA A 466 -19.65 -12.01 7.01
C ALA A 466 -18.32 -11.77 7.78
N GLY A 467 -18.32 -10.82 8.73
CA GLY A 467 -17.12 -10.31 9.41
C GLY A 467 -16.85 -10.84 10.82
N GLY A 468 -17.76 -11.59 11.46
CA GLY A 468 -17.39 -12.21 12.74
C GLY A 468 -18.43 -12.92 13.60
N ARG A 469 -18.02 -14.11 14.07
CA ARG A 469 -18.24 -14.58 15.46
C ARG A 469 -16.87 -14.82 16.11
N GLY A 470 -16.04 -13.77 16.15
CA GLY A 470 -14.60 -13.90 16.39
C GLY A 470 -13.97 -12.99 17.44
N ASP A 471 -14.61 -11.88 17.85
CA ASP A 471 -14.21 -11.18 19.08
C ASP A 471 -15.32 -10.26 19.61
N SER A 472 -15.34 -9.99 20.92
CA SER A 472 -16.38 -9.17 21.55
C SER A 472 -15.89 -8.39 22.79
N ILE A 473 -14.90 -7.53 22.59
CA ILE A 473 -14.47 -6.54 23.59
C ILE A 473 -15.08 -5.17 23.29
N ARG A 474 -16.32 -5.03 23.79
CA ARG A 474 -16.94 -3.80 24.32
C ARG A 474 -16.34 -2.45 23.87
N TYR A 475 -17.13 -1.66 23.14
CA TYR A 475 -17.72 -0.45 23.74
C TYR A 475 -19.12 -0.20 23.18
N SER A 476 -20.15 -0.38 24.01
CA SER A 476 -21.48 0.18 23.76
C SER A 476 -21.52 1.59 24.32
N THR A 477 -22.10 2.53 23.58
CA THR A 477 -22.55 3.82 24.12
C THR A 477 -23.94 4.09 23.58
N HIS A 478 -24.93 4.33 24.45
CA HIS A 478 -26.33 4.44 24.06
C HIS A 478 -26.63 5.76 23.34
N SER A 479 -27.46 5.70 22.30
CA SER A 479 -28.10 6.87 21.70
C SER A 479 -29.49 7.08 22.28
N LEU A 480 -29.66 8.20 23.01
CA LEU A 480 -30.92 8.85 23.41
C LEU A 480 -30.56 10.34 23.67
N ASN A 481 -31.31 11.36 23.26
CA ASN A 481 -32.56 11.41 22.48
C ASN A 481 -32.62 12.71 21.65
N ASN A 482 -33.56 12.77 20.70
CA ASN A 482 -33.81 13.84 19.72
C ASN A 482 -34.25 15.20 20.34
N ASN A 483 -33.82 16.32 19.74
CA ASN A 483 -34.71 17.44 19.32
C ASN A 483 -33.97 18.63 18.64
N GLY A 484 -34.35 18.95 17.41
CA GLY A 484 -34.70 20.33 17.02
C GLY A 484 -33.67 21.27 16.35
N ALA A 485 -34.03 21.67 15.11
CA ALA A 485 -33.84 23.02 14.51
C ALA A 485 -32.49 23.48 13.91
N LEU A 486 -32.52 23.59 12.57
CA LEU A 486 -32.14 24.74 11.73
C LEU A 486 -30.67 25.17 11.48
N ALA A 487 -30.48 25.55 10.21
CA ALA A 487 -29.58 26.58 9.65
C ALA A 487 -28.14 26.21 9.22
N CYS A 488 -27.92 26.54 7.94
CA CYS A 488 -26.70 26.59 7.14
C CYS A 488 -25.55 27.43 7.73
N CYS A 489 -24.31 27.15 7.32
CA CYS A 489 -23.53 28.05 6.44
C CYS A 489 -22.20 27.45 5.94
N PHE A 490 -21.72 27.95 4.79
CA PHE A 490 -20.33 27.82 4.30
C PHE A 490 -19.43 28.91 4.95
N PRO A 491 -18.08 28.78 4.93
CA PRO A 491 -17.26 29.12 3.76
C PRO A 491 -16.32 27.96 3.33
N THR A 492 -15.94 27.73 2.07
CA THR A 492 -15.58 28.62 0.94
C THR A 492 -14.19 29.26 1.05
N THR A 493 -13.19 28.62 0.43
CA THR A 493 -11.99 29.29 -0.11
C THR A 493 -11.68 28.72 -1.50
N LEU A 494 -11.59 29.59 -2.51
CA LEU A 494 -11.28 29.27 -3.90
C LEU A 494 -9.84 29.67 -4.22
N VAL A 495 -9.08 28.83 -4.93
CA VAL A 495 -7.82 29.22 -5.61
C VAL A 495 -7.70 28.48 -6.95
N SER A 496 -7.27 29.19 -8.00
CA SER A 496 -6.98 28.72 -9.36
C SER A 496 -6.03 29.76 -10.02
N ILE A 497 -5.46 29.61 -11.23
CA ILE A 497 -5.68 28.67 -12.33
C ILE A 497 -4.31 28.28 -12.93
N SER A 498 -4.06 27.00 -13.22
CA SER A 498 -3.30 26.61 -14.43
C SER A 498 -3.53 25.15 -14.80
N GLU A 499 -4.15 24.92 -15.96
CA GLU A 499 -4.02 23.69 -16.74
C GLU A 499 -2.69 23.71 -17.50
N ASP A 500 -2.12 22.54 -17.82
CA ASP A 500 -1.80 22.21 -19.21
C ASP A 500 -1.50 20.70 -19.41
N THR A 501 -1.52 20.28 -20.68
CA THR A 501 -1.26 18.95 -21.28
C THR A 501 -0.07 18.13 -20.71
N ASP A 502 0.03 16.81 -20.92
CA ASP A 502 -0.40 16.03 -22.10
C ASP A 502 -0.83 14.56 -21.82
N SER A 503 -1.39 13.90 -22.84
CA SER A 503 -1.92 12.53 -22.81
C SER A 503 -1.20 11.59 -23.79
N SER A 504 -0.48 10.59 -23.27
CA SER A 504 -0.09 9.43 -24.09
C SER A 504 0.32 8.19 -23.27
N GLN A 505 -0.40 7.09 -23.50
CA GLN A 505 0.06 5.68 -23.51
C GLN A 505 0.73 5.10 -22.22
N ALA A 506 0.50 3.86 -21.83
CA ALA A 506 0.11 2.70 -22.63
C ALA A 506 -0.85 1.75 -21.90
N ILE A 507 -1.65 1.00 -22.68
CA ILE A 507 -2.18 -0.29 -22.24
C ILE A 507 -1.07 -1.31 -22.47
N TYR A 508 -0.47 -1.82 -21.40
CA TYR A 508 0.27 -3.08 -21.45
C TYR A 508 -0.05 -3.89 -20.21
N THR A 509 -0.43 -5.14 -20.44
CA THR A 509 -0.95 -6.09 -19.45
C THR A 509 -0.09 -6.19 -18.19
N GLU A 510 -0.68 -5.87 -17.04
CA GLU A 510 -0.24 -6.38 -15.75
C GLU A 510 -0.43 -7.90 -15.76
N PHE A 511 0.65 -8.64 -15.98
CA PHE A 511 0.71 -10.06 -15.65
C PHE A 511 1.12 -10.15 -14.17
N ASP A 512 0.10 -10.39 -13.36
CA ASP A 512 0.16 -10.54 -11.91
C ASP A 512 0.77 -11.91 -11.56
N ASP A 513 2.10 -12.02 -11.74
CA ASP A 513 2.93 -13.17 -11.37
C ASP A 513 3.72 -12.87 -10.08
N GLU A 514 3.12 -12.15 -9.11
CA GLU A 514 3.66 -12.05 -7.75
C GLU A 514 3.41 -13.36 -7.00
N PHE A 515 4.29 -14.33 -7.23
CA PHE A 515 4.29 -15.61 -6.52
C PHE A 515 4.77 -15.39 -5.07
N GLU A 516 3.87 -14.90 -4.22
CA GLU A 516 4.10 -14.82 -2.78
C GLU A 516 4.44 -16.22 -2.23
N GLU A 517 5.65 -16.39 -1.72
CA GLU A 517 6.02 -17.57 -0.93
C GLU A 517 5.42 -17.42 0.48
N GLU A 518 4.07 -17.52 0.56
CA GLU A 518 3.30 -17.43 1.80
C GLU A 518 3.88 -18.44 2.81
N GLU A 519 4.22 -17.97 4.02
CA GLU A 519 4.85 -18.79 5.06
C GLU A 519 3.86 -19.85 5.57
N LEU A 520 3.84 -21.00 4.88
CA LEU A 520 2.82 -22.06 4.98
C LEU A 520 2.46 -22.40 6.43
N ALA A 521 1.34 -21.83 6.89
CA ALA A 521 0.88 -21.91 8.28
C ALA A 521 0.89 -23.37 8.80
N ALA A 522 1.45 -23.58 9.99
CA ALA A 522 1.65 -24.93 10.53
C ALA A 522 0.31 -25.66 10.73
N PRO A 523 0.16 -26.93 10.31
CA PRO A 523 -1.12 -27.63 10.37
C PRO A 523 -1.55 -27.92 11.81
N ILE A 524 -2.73 -27.44 12.17
CA ILE A 524 -3.34 -27.56 13.50
C ILE A 524 -3.97 -28.95 13.77
N GLY A 525 -4.05 -29.81 12.76
CA GLY A 525 -4.60 -31.16 12.91
C GLY A 525 -4.56 -31.98 11.62
N GLN A 526 -5.30 -33.09 11.63
CA GLN A 526 -5.58 -33.92 10.46
C GLN A 526 -7.09 -34.15 10.33
N CYS A 527 -7.58 -34.36 9.12
CA CYS A 527 -8.95 -34.78 8.89
C CYS A 527 -9.06 -35.89 7.86
N THR A 528 -9.99 -36.82 8.07
CA THR A 528 -10.33 -37.87 7.10
C THR A 528 -11.67 -37.55 6.46
N ALA A 529 -11.70 -37.47 5.13
CA ALA A 529 -12.91 -37.25 4.36
C ALA A 529 -13.90 -38.41 4.55
N LEU A 530 -15.12 -38.09 4.98
CA LEU A 530 -16.24 -39.03 5.16
C LEU A 530 -17.00 -39.30 3.85
N TYR A 531 -16.89 -38.39 2.88
CA TYR A 531 -17.57 -38.47 1.58
C TYR A 531 -16.71 -37.77 0.53
N SER A 532 -16.92 -38.12 -0.75
CA SER A 532 -16.25 -37.43 -1.86
C SER A 532 -16.90 -36.07 -2.14
N PHE A 533 -16.08 -35.03 -2.32
CA PHE A 533 -16.51 -33.66 -2.63
C PHE A 533 -15.75 -33.13 -3.86
N PRO A 534 -16.42 -32.60 -4.90
CA PRO A 534 -15.80 -32.37 -6.20
C PRO A 534 -14.95 -31.08 -6.32
N GLY A 535 -14.96 -30.17 -5.34
CA GLY A 535 -14.10 -28.98 -5.34
C GLY A 535 -14.29 -28.02 -6.53
N SER A 536 -15.48 -27.96 -7.12
CA SER A 536 -15.73 -27.23 -8.38
C SER A 536 -15.90 -25.71 -8.23
N SER A 537 -15.56 -25.14 -7.07
CA SER A 537 -15.66 -23.71 -6.74
C SER A 537 -14.28 -23.11 -6.49
N GLU A 538 -14.08 -21.88 -6.96
CA GLU A 538 -12.91 -21.04 -6.67
C GLU A 538 -12.63 -21.01 -5.15
N GLY A 539 -11.41 -21.40 -4.74
CA GLY A 539 -11.00 -21.51 -3.33
C GLY A 539 -11.38 -22.82 -2.60
N THR A 540 -12.07 -23.77 -3.26
CA THR A 540 -12.38 -25.09 -2.68
C THR A 540 -11.52 -26.19 -3.28
N ILE A 541 -11.13 -27.18 -2.47
CA ILE A 541 -10.32 -28.32 -2.91
C ILE A 541 -11.18 -29.58 -3.01
N SER A 542 -10.99 -30.36 -4.08
CA SER A 542 -11.69 -31.64 -4.24
C SER A 542 -11.10 -32.71 -3.31
N MET A 543 -11.91 -33.58 -2.73
CA MET A 543 -11.46 -34.71 -1.91
C MET A 543 -12.24 -36.00 -2.19
N GLN A 544 -11.62 -37.16 -1.95
CA GLN A 544 -12.27 -38.47 -2.07
C GLN A 544 -12.59 -39.07 -0.70
N GLU A 545 -13.61 -39.91 -0.63
CA GLU A 545 -13.97 -40.65 0.59
C GLU A 545 -12.79 -41.50 1.10
N GLY A 546 -12.43 -41.32 2.38
CA GLY A 546 -11.25 -41.93 3.00
C GLY A 546 -9.92 -41.18 2.81
N GLU A 547 -9.89 -40.07 2.05
CA GLU A 547 -8.68 -39.25 1.89
C GLU A 547 -8.32 -38.54 3.21
N VAL A 548 -7.03 -38.52 3.56
CA VAL A 548 -6.51 -37.86 4.77
C VAL A 548 -5.77 -36.59 4.38
N LEU A 549 -6.18 -35.47 4.97
CA LEU A 549 -5.66 -34.12 4.71
C LEU A 549 -5.17 -33.47 6.01
N SER A 550 -4.28 -32.49 5.91
CA SER A 550 -3.84 -31.69 7.06
C SER A 550 -4.78 -30.50 7.26
N VAL A 551 -5.25 -30.25 8.48
CA VAL A 551 -6.11 -29.09 8.78
C VAL A 551 -5.22 -27.87 9.03
N VAL A 552 -5.53 -26.76 8.35
CA VAL A 552 -4.86 -25.46 8.50
C VAL A 552 -5.72 -24.51 9.34
N GLU A 553 -7.04 -24.53 9.16
CA GLU A 553 -8.01 -23.71 9.90
C GLU A 553 -9.26 -24.53 10.26
N GLU A 554 -9.68 -24.48 11.52
CA GLU A 554 -10.89 -25.12 12.04
C GLU A 554 -12.15 -24.30 11.71
N ASP A 555 -13.27 -24.98 11.47
CA ASP A 555 -14.61 -24.41 11.32
C ASP A 555 -15.00 -23.52 12.51
N LYS A 556 -15.34 -22.26 12.23
CA LYS A 556 -15.71 -21.26 13.27
C LYS A 556 -17.23 -21.16 13.47
N GLY A 557 -17.97 -22.17 13.00
CA GLY A 557 -19.43 -22.21 12.96
C GLY A 557 -20.01 -21.75 11.63
N ASP A 558 -19.20 -21.72 10.56
CA ASP A 558 -19.58 -21.34 9.20
C ASP A 558 -19.68 -22.55 8.25
N GLY A 559 -19.25 -23.74 8.68
CA GLY A 559 -19.46 -24.99 7.94
C GLY A 559 -18.32 -25.36 6.98
N TRP A 560 -17.20 -24.65 7.02
CA TRP A 560 -16.02 -24.87 6.18
C TRP A 560 -14.74 -25.06 6.99
N THR A 561 -13.80 -25.83 6.46
CA THR A 561 -12.49 -26.10 7.07
C THR A 561 -11.40 -25.91 6.00
N ARG A 562 -10.33 -25.14 6.30
CA ARG A 562 -9.18 -24.96 5.38
C ARG A 562 -8.23 -26.14 5.55
N VAL A 563 -7.92 -26.84 4.47
CA VAL A 563 -7.09 -28.05 4.49
C VAL A 563 -5.99 -28.01 3.44
N ARG A 564 -4.87 -28.68 3.73
CA ARG A 564 -3.66 -28.78 2.90
C ARG A 564 -3.34 -30.25 2.58
N ARG A 565 -2.99 -30.52 1.32
CA ARG A 565 -2.40 -31.80 0.86
C ARG A 565 -0.88 -31.80 0.98
N ASN A 566 -0.29 -33.00 0.99
CA ASN A 566 1.16 -33.20 1.05
C ASN A 566 1.94 -32.67 -0.18
N ASN A 567 1.27 -32.30 -1.27
CA ASN A 567 1.88 -31.65 -2.45
C ASN A 567 1.86 -30.12 -2.38
N GLY A 568 1.25 -29.52 -1.36
CA GLY A 568 1.10 -28.08 -1.20
C GLY A 568 -0.29 -27.53 -1.55
N ASP A 569 -1.16 -28.30 -2.21
CA ASP A 569 -2.50 -27.81 -2.56
C ASP A 569 -3.30 -27.47 -1.29
N GLU A 570 -3.84 -26.25 -1.24
CA GLU A 570 -4.76 -25.80 -0.20
C GLU A 570 -6.15 -25.47 -0.75
N GLY A 571 -7.15 -25.58 0.12
CA GLY A 571 -8.48 -25.04 -0.14
C GLY A 571 -9.47 -25.37 0.97
N TYR A 572 -10.68 -24.85 0.82
CA TYR A 572 -11.78 -25.13 1.74
C TYR A 572 -12.55 -26.39 1.35
N ILE A 573 -12.89 -27.21 2.35
CA ILE A 573 -13.85 -28.32 2.27
C ILE A 573 -15.03 -28.07 3.23
N PRO A 574 -16.25 -28.54 2.95
CA PRO A 574 -17.35 -28.40 3.90
C PRO A 574 -17.14 -29.36 5.07
N THR A 575 -17.14 -28.84 6.31
CA THR A 575 -16.78 -29.57 7.54
C THR A 575 -17.60 -30.83 7.75
N SER A 576 -18.88 -30.79 7.40
CA SER A 576 -19.80 -31.94 7.48
C SER A 576 -19.39 -33.16 6.65
N TYR A 577 -18.45 -33.01 5.72
CA TYR A 577 -17.90 -34.09 4.89
C TYR A 577 -16.55 -34.64 5.41
N ALA A 578 -16.06 -34.26 6.59
CA ALA A 578 -14.82 -34.78 7.16
C ALA A 578 -14.88 -35.03 8.68
N THR A 579 -14.11 -36.01 9.16
CA THR A 579 -13.82 -36.21 10.59
C THR A 579 -12.52 -35.50 10.94
N ILE A 580 -12.57 -34.48 11.78
CA ILE A 580 -11.41 -33.66 12.18
C ILE A 580 -10.81 -34.16 13.51
N THR A 581 -9.49 -34.22 13.58
CA THR A 581 -8.70 -34.49 14.80
C THR A 581 -7.61 -33.42 14.93
N LEU A 582 -7.73 -32.58 15.96
CA LEU A 582 -6.79 -31.48 16.21
C LEU A 582 -5.62 -31.89 17.11
N ASN A 583 -4.47 -31.27 16.86
CA ASN A 583 -3.30 -31.33 17.73
C ASN A 583 -3.55 -30.45 18.97
N LYS A 584 -3.46 -31.03 20.18
CA LYS A 584 -3.66 -30.36 21.47
C LYS A 584 -2.36 -30.19 22.24
#